data_AF-A0ABD0RIX3-F1
#
_entry.id   AF-A0ABD0RIX3-F1
#
_cell.length_a   1.000
_cell.length_b   1.000
_cell.length_c   1.000
_cell.angle_alpha   90.00
_cell.angle_beta   90.00
_cell.angle_gamma   90.00
#
_symmetry.space_group_name_H-M   'P 1'
#
loop_
_entity.id
_entity.type
_entity.pdbx_description
1 polymer ?
#
loop_
_entity_poly.entity_id
_entity_poly.type
_entity_poly.pdbx_seq_one_letter_code
_entity_poly.pdbx_strand_id
1 'polypeptide(L)'
;ECCGALEYYDKAFDRITTRNEKPLKSIKRIFHTVTTTDDPVIRKLAKTQGNVFATDAILATLMCCTRSVNSWDIIVQRVGNKLFFDKRDNSDF
;
A
#
# COMPACT_ATOMS: atom_id res chain seq x y z
N GLU A 1 4.66 9.77 -11.49
CA GLU A 1 3.57 9.55 -12.46
C GLU A 1 2.27 9.42 -11.66
N CYS A 2 1.13 9.83 -12.22
CA CYS A 2 -0.19 9.63 -11.60
C CYS A 2 -0.95 8.59 -12.44
N CYS A 3 -1.43 7.52 -11.81
CA CYS A 3 -2.04 6.38 -12.49
C CYS A 3 -3.35 5.97 -11.80
N GLY A 4 -4.26 5.33 -12.54
CA GLY A 4 -5.52 4.79 -12.02
C GLY A 4 -6.74 5.70 -12.28
N ALA A 5 -7.88 5.29 -11.72
CA ALA A 5 -9.14 6.01 -11.80
C ALA A 5 -9.84 6.00 -10.43
N LEU A 6 -10.55 7.07 -10.10
CA LEU A 6 -11.26 7.22 -8.83
C LEU A 6 -12.76 7.42 -9.11
N GLU A 7 -13.59 6.70 -8.37
CA GLU A 7 -15.03 6.93 -8.33
C GLU A 7 -15.34 8.17 -7.46
N TYR A 8 -16.45 8.85 -7.74
CA TYR A 8 -16.92 9.92 -6.87
C TYR A 8 -17.43 9.36 -5.54
N TYR A 9 -17.08 10.03 -4.45
CA TYR A 9 -17.61 9.72 -3.13
C TYR A 9 -19.06 10.18 -2.99
N ASP A 10 -19.91 9.31 -2.44
CA ASP A 10 -21.30 9.64 -2.09
C ASP A 10 -21.37 10.34 -0.72
N LYS A 11 -21.57 11.65 -0.73
CA LYS A 11 -21.68 12.49 0.48
C LYS A 11 -22.90 12.18 1.35
N ALA A 12 -23.86 11.38 0.88
CA ALA A 12 -24.96 10.92 1.73
C ALA A 12 -24.45 10.05 2.89
N PHE A 13 -23.29 9.39 2.74
CA PHE A 13 -22.66 8.61 3.80
C PHE A 13 -22.21 9.45 5.01
N ASP A 14 -21.98 10.75 4.83
CA ASP A 14 -21.59 11.67 5.92
C ASP A 14 -22.72 11.90 6.94
N ARG A 15 -23.97 11.57 6.58
CA ARG A 15 -25.17 11.78 7.42
C ARG A 15 -25.66 10.50 8.11
N ILE A 16 -24.92 9.40 7.99
CA ILE A 16 -25.24 8.15 8.67
C ILE A 16 -25.04 8.36 10.18
N THR A 17 -26.02 7.93 10.98
CA THR A 17 -25.96 7.99 12.45
C THR A 17 -26.36 6.65 13.02
N THR A 18 -26.14 6.42 14.32
CA THR A 18 -26.55 5.17 14.99
C THR A 18 -28.06 4.96 15.03
N ARG A 19 -28.87 6.00 14.77
CA ARG A 19 -30.33 5.89 14.65
C ARG A 19 -30.81 5.75 13.20
N ASN A 20 -29.97 6.12 12.24
CA ASN A 20 -30.22 6.01 10.81
C ASN A 20 -29.05 5.26 10.17
N GLU A 21 -28.94 3.99 10.54
CA GLU A 21 -27.85 3.11 10.14
C GLU A 21 -28.03 2.56 8.73
N LYS A 22 -26.93 2.10 8.13
CA LYS A 22 -26.93 1.46 6.82
C LYS A 22 -26.14 0.16 6.92
N PRO A 23 -26.72 -0.99 6.56
CA PRO A 23 -26.02 -2.26 6.66
C PRO A 23 -24.85 -2.33 5.67
N LEU A 24 -23.70 -2.84 6.14
CA LEU A 24 -22.53 -3.07 5.31
C LEU A 24 -22.81 -4.20 4.31
N LYS A 25 -22.62 -3.92 3.02
CA LYS A 25 -22.79 -4.91 1.96
C LYS A 25 -21.44 -5.56 1.63
N SER A 26 -21.45 -6.87 1.44
CA SER A 26 -20.30 -7.56 0.84
C SER A 26 -20.24 -7.22 -0.65
N ILE A 27 -19.20 -6.50 -1.06
CA ILE A 27 -18.96 -6.12 -2.44
C ILE A 27 -17.68 -6.81 -2.89
N LYS A 28 -17.77 -7.64 -3.92
CA LYS A 28 -16.59 -8.28 -4.52
C LYS A 28 -15.91 -7.28 -5.44
N ARG A 29 -14.73 -6.81 -5.04
CA ARG A 29 -13.80 -6.04 -5.87
C ARG A 29 -12.45 -6.73 -5.91
N ILE A 30 -11.69 -6.47 -6.98
CA ILE A 30 -10.31 -6.91 -7.09
C ILE A 30 -9.44 -5.85 -6.40
N PHE A 31 -8.69 -6.26 -5.38
CA PHE A 31 -7.69 -5.42 -4.72
C PHE A 31 -6.31 -5.92 -5.10
N HIS A 32 -5.44 -4.99 -5.52
CA HIS A 32 -4.09 -5.30 -5.93
C HIS A 32 -3.11 -5.04 -4.78
N THR A 33 -2.43 -6.07 -4.31
CA THR A 33 -1.44 -6.00 -3.21
C THR A 33 -0.02 -6.17 -3.75
N VAL A 34 0.29 -5.45 -4.83
CA VAL A 34 1.55 -5.56 -5.58
C VAL A 34 2.72 -5.08 -4.73
N THR A 35 3.81 -5.86 -4.74
CA THR A 35 5.09 -5.59 -4.09
C THR A 35 5.89 -4.51 -4.82
N THR A 36 6.88 -3.91 -4.15
CA THR A 36 7.71 -2.86 -4.77
C THR A 36 8.45 -3.39 -6.00
N THR A 37 8.92 -4.64 -5.94
CA THR A 37 9.64 -5.26 -7.06
C THR A 37 8.73 -5.75 -8.17
N ASP A 38 7.46 -6.08 -7.88
CA ASP A 38 6.48 -6.47 -8.90
C ASP A 38 5.81 -5.31 -9.63
N ASP A 39 5.97 -4.09 -9.14
CA ASP A 39 5.43 -2.89 -9.79
C ASP A 39 6.22 -2.54 -11.08
N PRO A 40 5.57 -2.57 -12.27
CA PRO A 40 6.23 -2.26 -13.54
C PRO A 40 6.65 -0.79 -13.67
N VAL A 41 5.92 0.13 -13.04
CA VAL A 41 6.25 1.57 -13.02
C VAL A 41 7.49 1.78 -12.17
N ILE A 42 7.56 1.19 -10.97
CA ILE A 42 8.77 1.26 -10.13
C ILE A 42 9.97 0.66 -10.86
N ARG A 43 9.84 -0.49 -11.53
CA ARG A 43 10.93 -1.06 -12.34
C ARG A 43 11.41 -0.15 -13.46
N LYS A 44 10.50 0.57 -14.11
CA LYS A 44 10.84 1.56 -15.14
C LYS A 44 11.57 2.76 -14.53
N LEU A 45 11.05 3.31 -13.43
CA LEU A 45 11.66 4.44 -12.71
C LEU A 45 13.03 4.08 -12.16
N ALA A 46 13.18 2.87 -11.64
CA ALA A 46 14.45 2.37 -11.11
C ALA A 46 15.56 2.33 -12.16
N LYS A 47 15.27 2.33 -13.46
CA LYS A 47 16.32 2.42 -14.50
C LYS A 47 16.83 3.86 -14.70
N THR A 48 16.00 4.86 -14.45
CA THR A 48 16.28 6.26 -14.81
C THR A 48 16.59 7.15 -13.60
N GLN A 49 15.95 6.92 -12.45
CA GLN A 49 16.06 7.82 -11.29
C GLN A 49 15.81 7.11 -9.96
N GLY A 50 16.30 7.72 -8.87
CA GLY A 50 16.11 7.23 -7.51
C GLY A 50 17.11 6.14 -7.10
N ASN A 51 17.32 6.04 -5.78
CA ASN A 51 18.19 5.05 -5.14
C ASN A 51 17.46 4.28 -4.02
N VAL A 52 16.24 4.69 -3.65
CA VAL A 52 15.40 4.03 -2.65
C VAL A 52 13.98 3.93 -3.20
N PHE A 53 13.41 2.72 -3.16
CA PHE A 53 12.06 2.44 -3.66
C PHE A 53 11.29 1.64 -2.60
N ALA A 54 10.03 2.03 -2.37
CA ALA A 54 9.12 1.41 -1.41
C ALA A 54 7.67 1.75 -1.77
N THR A 55 6.71 1.00 -1.22
CA THR A 55 5.28 1.37 -1.20
C THR A 55 4.92 2.15 0.06
N ASP A 56 3.75 2.79 0.05
CA ASP A 56 3.22 3.56 1.18
C ASP A 56 3.00 2.70 2.43
N ALA A 57 2.47 1.49 2.28
CA ALA A 57 2.25 0.56 3.40
C ALA A 57 3.57 0.21 4.14
N ILE A 58 4.64 -0.02 3.38
CA ILE A 58 5.97 -0.31 3.91
C ILE A 58 6.54 0.91 4.65
N LEU A 59 6.45 2.10 4.05
CA LEU A 59 6.96 3.33 4.67
C LEU A 59 6.15 3.71 5.91
N ALA A 60 4.83 3.56 5.90
CA ALA A 60 3.97 3.81 7.05
C ALA A 60 4.33 2.90 8.22
N THR A 61 4.61 1.62 7.94
CA THR A 61 5.06 0.65 8.95
C THR A 61 6.40 1.05 9.56
N LEU A 62 7.36 1.50 8.73
CA LEU A 62 8.66 1.99 9.22
C LEU A 62 8.54 3.28 10.05
N MET A 63 7.73 4.24 9.61
CA MET A 63 7.55 5.52 10.31
C MET A 63 6.83 5.35 11.65
N CYS A 64 5.90 4.39 11.74
CA CYS A 64 5.09 4.13 12.93
C CYS A 64 5.59 2.92 13.74
N CYS A 65 6.82 2.45 13.50
CA CYS A 65 7.35 1.21 14.10
C CYS A 65 7.32 1.21 15.64
N THR A 66 7.46 2.37 16.27
CA THR A 66 7.49 2.53 17.74
C THR A 66 6.17 2.19 18.44
N ARG A 67 5.06 2.09 17.70
CA ARG A 67 3.73 1.74 18.22
C ARG A 67 3.41 0.26 18.06
N SER A 68 4.27 -0.49 17.38
CA SER A 68 3.99 -1.88 17.05
C SER A 68 4.13 -2.79 18.27
N VAL A 69 3.15 -3.67 18.44
CA VAL A 69 3.15 -4.73 19.47
C VAL A 69 3.34 -6.10 18.81
N ASN A 70 2.64 -6.32 17.70
CA ASN A 70 2.77 -7.56 16.93
C ASN A 70 4.02 -7.52 16.06
N SER A 71 4.59 -8.69 15.80
CA SER A 71 5.73 -8.85 14.90
C SER A 71 5.32 -8.52 13.45
N TRP A 72 6.22 -7.86 12.73
CA TRP A 72 6.14 -7.62 11.30
C TRP A 72 7.55 -7.73 10.72
N ASP A 73 7.65 -7.97 9.42
CA ASP A 73 8.92 -8.00 8.71
C ASP A 73 8.84 -7.27 7.37
N ILE A 74 9.98 -6.71 6.95
CA ILE A 74 10.17 -6.03 5.67
C ILE A 74 11.44 -6.58 5.05
N ILE A 75 11.38 -6.95 3.78
CA ILE A 75 12.51 -7.43 3.01
C ILE A 75 13.24 -6.22 2.42
N VAL A 76 14.54 -6.12 2.62
CA VAL A 76 15.36 -5.07 2.00
C VAL A 76 16.33 -5.70 1.02
N GLN A 77 16.19 -5.35 -0.26
CA GLN A 77 17.06 -5.81 -1.33
C GLN A 77 17.95 -4.67 -1.80
N ARG A 78 19.27 -4.88 -1.74
CA ARG A 78 20.25 -3.94 -2.29
C ARG A 78 20.81 -4.47 -3.61
N VAL A 79 20.58 -3.74 -4.69
CA VAL A 79 21.13 -4.05 -6.02
C VAL A 79 22.00 -2.87 -6.47
N GLY A 80 23.32 -3.05 -6.38
CA GLY A 80 24.28 -1.95 -6.59
C GLY A 80 24.08 -0.81 -5.59
N ASN A 81 23.79 0.39 -6.11
CA ASN A 81 23.50 1.58 -5.30
C ASN A 81 22.00 1.86 -5.12
N LYS A 82 21.14 0.85 -5.35
CA LYS A 82 19.68 0.97 -5.21
C LYS A 82 19.18 0.04 -4.09
N LEU A 83 18.26 0.56 -3.29
CA LEU A 83 17.56 -0.14 -2.23
C LEU A 83 16.08 -0.30 -2.59
N PHE A 84 15.59 -1.51 -2.49
CA PHE A 84 14.18 -1.85 -2.65
C PHE A 84 13.68 -2.40 -1.33
N PHE A 85 12.69 -1.73 -0.74
CA PHE A 85 11.96 -2.26 0.40
C PHE A 85 10.75 -3.01 -0.12
N ASP A 86 10.58 -4.25 0.32
CA ASP A 86 9.52 -5.11 -0.13
C ASP A 86 8.82 -5.85 1.01
N LYS A 87 7.63 -6.36 0.74
CA LYS A 87 6.92 -7.26 1.65
C LYS A 87 6.99 -8.69 1.16
N ARG A 88 6.75 -9.65 2.06
CA ARG A 88 6.71 -11.07 1.70
C ARG A 88 5.35 -11.41 1.10
N ASP A 89 5.33 -12.06 -0.07
CA ASP A 89 4.09 -12.37 -0.81
C ASP A 89 3.06 -13.18 -0.02
N ASN A 90 3.51 -14.05 0.88
CA ASN A 90 2.67 -14.93 1.71
C ASN A 90 2.62 -14.50 3.19
N SER A 91 2.88 -13.23 3.49
CA SER A 91 2.72 -12.71 4.86
C SER A 91 1.37 -12.04 5.04
N ASP A 92 0.86 -12.05 6.27
CA ASP A 92 -0.31 -11.27 6.69
C ASP A 92 0.04 -9.77 6.89
N PHE A 93 0.85 -9.23 5.98
CA PHE A 93 1.30 -7.83 5.96
C PHE A 93 0.25 -6.91 5.34
#